data_AF-H1HL02-F1
#
_entry.id   AF-H1HL02-F1
#
_cell.length_a   1.000
_cell.length_b   1.000
_cell.length_c   1.000
_cell.angle_alpha   90.00
_cell.angle_beta   90.00
_cell.angle_gamma   90.00
#
_symmetry.space_group_name_H-M   'P 1'
#
loop_
_entity.id
_entity.type
_entity.pdbx_description
1 polymer ?
#
loop_
_entity_poly.entity_id
_entity_poly.type
_entity_poly.pdbx_seq_one_letter_code
_entity_poly.pdbx_strand_id
1 'polypeptide(L)'
;MEELNVMVADSSHIDYVDTILQTISDAAKVRGTGIAKRSPEYVATKMREGKAVIALQGRRFAGFSYIETWGNKHYVTTSGLIVHPDFRGLGLAKKIKDLTFTLARKRWPKAKIFSLTSGAAVMKMNTQLGYRPVTFKELTDDDAFWRGCEGCINVDVLHRTNRRYCICTAMLFDPEEEEKAHPQPLPREGSATHTTKIAQYKTADSGTYGKLKEFAYENRRNPTEAEHILWGYLKGMQQGVRFRRQHIIGQFIADLSCPRLKLIIEIDGGYHQLPSQQASDRQRTAWLEAQGYTIMRFTNEEIIADTKRVLNEIQKEIERLKIIEYGRT
;
A
#
# COMPACT_ATOMS: atom_id res chain seq x y z
N MET A 1 4.42 12.86 22.74
CA MET A 1 3.32 11.91 22.47
C MET A 1 3.91 10.75 21.70
N GLU A 2 3.65 9.52 22.13
CA GLU A 2 4.11 8.33 21.40
C GLU A 2 3.37 8.22 20.06
N GLU A 3 4.11 7.90 19.00
CA GLU A 3 3.58 7.77 17.63
C GLU A 3 2.83 6.44 17.46
N LEU A 4 1.76 6.46 16.66
CA LEU A 4 0.98 5.27 16.30
C LEU A 4 1.62 4.57 15.09
N ASN A 5 2.12 3.36 15.28
CA ASN A 5 2.80 2.58 14.27
C ASN A 5 1.95 1.36 13.84
N VAL A 6 1.92 1.06 12.54
CA VAL A 6 1.22 -0.10 11.96
C VAL A 6 2.25 -0.91 11.18
N MET A 7 2.48 -2.15 11.59
CA MET A 7 3.56 -2.98 11.06
C MET A 7 3.17 -4.45 10.94
N VAL A 8 3.97 -5.22 10.21
CA VAL A 8 3.88 -6.69 10.23
C VAL A 8 4.40 -7.17 11.57
N ALA A 9 3.61 -7.96 12.29
CA ALA A 9 4.00 -8.54 13.56
C ALA A 9 4.97 -9.70 13.35
N ASP A 10 5.84 -9.90 14.33
CA ASP A 10 6.83 -10.97 14.41
C ASP A 10 6.83 -11.57 15.83
N SER A 11 7.83 -12.41 16.13
CA SER A 11 7.97 -13.05 17.45
C SER A 11 8.07 -12.08 18.63
N SER A 12 8.55 -10.85 18.45
CA SER A 12 8.66 -9.88 19.56
C SER A 12 7.31 -9.31 19.99
N HIS A 13 6.24 -9.62 19.25
CA HIS A 13 4.89 -9.11 19.51
C HIS A 13 3.99 -10.14 20.21
N ILE A 14 4.52 -11.32 20.56
CA ILE A 14 3.75 -12.40 21.19
C ILE A 14 3.18 -11.97 22.54
N ASP A 15 3.84 -11.06 23.27
CA ASP A 15 3.36 -10.52 24.55
C ASP A 15 1.99 -9.82 24.45
N TYR A 16 1.57 -9.43 23.24
CA TYR A 16 0.26 -8.80 23.00
C TYR A 16 -0.86 -9.79 22.72
N VAL A 17 -0.58 -11.10 22.63
CA VAL A 17 -1.57 -12.13 22.26
C VAL A 17 -2.80 -12.09 23.17
N ASP A 18 -2.60 -12.02 24.48
CA ASP A 18 -3.70 -11.98 25.44
C ASP A 18 -4.54 -10.71 25.29
N THR A 19 -3.90 -9.56 25.08
CA THR A 19 -4.59 -8.29 24.82
C THR A 19 -5.39 -8.33 23.52
N ILE A 20 -4.84 -8.95 22.47
CA ILE A 20 -5.51 -9.15 21.19
C ILE A 20 -6.75 -10.03 21.37
N LEU A 21 -6.61 -11.17 22.04
CA LEU A 21 -7.71 -12.09 22.28
C LEU A 21 -8.81 -11.47 23.14
N GLN A 22 -8.44 -10.72 24.16
CA GLN A 22 -9.39 -9.96 24.97
C GLN A 22 -10.14 -8.94 24.11
N THR A 23 -9.43 -8.17 23.28
CA THR A 23 -10.04 -7.19 22.37
C THR A 23 -10.96 -7.84 21.33
N ILE A 24 -10.58 -9.01 20.79
CA ILE A 24 -11.44 -9.82 19.91
C ILE A 24 -12.70 -10.24 20.64
N SER A 25 -12.57 -10.76 21.87
CA SER A 25 -13.69 -11.20 22.68
C SER A 25 -14.65 -10.05 23.00
N ASP A 26 -14.14 -8.86 23.31
CA ASP A 26 -14.97 -7.70 23.63
C ASP A 26 -15.64 -7.12 22.40
N ALA A 27 -14.96 -7.13 21.25
CA ALA A 27 -15.59 -6.79 19.97
C ALA A 27 -16.73 -7.76 19.62
N ALA A 28 -16.55 -9.07 19.88
CA ALA A 28 -17.55 -10.10 19.59
C ALA A 28 -18.82 -9.99 20.46
N LYS A 29 -18.74 -9.39 21.65
CA LYS A 29 -19.90 -9.12 22.53
C LYS A 29 -20.81 -8.02 21.98
N VAL A 30 -20.33 -7.20 21.04
CA VAL A 30 -21.13 -6.14 20.44
C VAL A 30 -22.19 -6.76 19.53
N ARG A 31 -23.47 -6.46 19.83
CA ARG A 31 -24.63 -6.99 19.09
C ARG A 31 -24.48 -6.75 17.59
N GLY A 32 -24.65 -7.80 16.79
CA GLY A 32 -24.58 -7.75 15.32
C GLY A 32 -23.17 -7.99 14.73
N THR A 33 -22.17 -8.28 15.54
CA THR A 33 -20.82 -8.64 15.05
C THR A 33 -20.64 -10.15 14.91
N GLY A 34 -20.16 -10.59 13.75
CA GLY A 34 -19.78 -11.99 13.52
C GLY A 34 -18.26 -12.16 13.67
N ILE A 35 -17.77 -12.32 14.90
CA ILE A 35 -16.34 -12.51 15.18
C ILE A 35 -16.15 -13.85 15.87
N ALA A 36 -15.41 -14.75 15.23
CA ALA A 36 -15.10 -16.05 15.80
C ALA A 36 -13.88 -15.99 16.73
N LYS A 37 -13.93 -16.77 17.81
CA LYS A 37 -12.85 -16.90 18.78
C LYS A 37 -11.58 -17.51 18.17
N ARG A 38 -10.42 -17.20 18.73
CA ARG A 38 -9.11 -17.75 18.35
C ARG A 38 -8.37 -18.23 19.59
N SER A 39 -7.49 -19.22 19.42
CA SER A 39 -6.59 -19.66 20.50
C SER A 39 -5.33 -18.79 20.55
N PRO A 40 -4.67 -18.68 21.72
CA PRO A 40 -3.40 -17.98 21.87
C PRO A 40 -2.35 -18.47 20.88
N GLU A 41 -2.17 -19.79 20.79
CA GLU A 41 -1.16 -20.40 19.92
C GLU A 41 -1.41 -20.12 18.44
N TYR A 42 -2.68 -20.04 18.03
CA TYR A 42 -3.03 -19.70 16.67
C TYR A 42 -2.61 -18.27 16.31
N VAL A 43 -2.90 -17.29 17.19
CA VAL A 43 -2.49 -15.89 16.99
C VAL A 43 -0.97 -15.74 17.01
N ALA A 44 -0.30 -16.36 17.99
CA ALA A 44 1.15 -16.36 18.11
C ALA A 44 1.84 -16.96 16.88
N THR A 45 1.28 -18.04 16.31
CA THR A 45 1.78 -18.63 15.07
C THR A 45 1.71 -17.64 13.91
N LYS A 46 0.60 -16.89 13.75
CA LYS A 46 0.50 -15.90 12.68
C LYS A 46 1.53 -14.78 12.81
N MET A 47 1.86 -14.38 14.03
CA MET A 47 2.93 -13.40 14.28
C MET A 47 4.29 -13.99 13.92
N ARG A 48 4.64 -15.19 14.40
CA ARG A 48 5.91 -15.86 14.07
C ARG A 48 6.12 -16.05 12.57
N GLU A 49 5.06 -16.38 11.85
CA GLU A 49 5.09 -16.55 10.40
C GLU A 49 5.12 -15.21 9.62
N GLY A 50 5.02 -14.05 10.29
CA GLY A 50 4.89 -12.75 9.65
C GLY A 50 3.60 -12.61 8.84
N LYS A 51 2.54 -13.31 9.25
CA LYS A 51 1.19 -13.29 8.64
C LYS A 51 0.22 -12.43 9.44
N ALA A 52 0.68 -11.69 10.44
CA ALA A 52 -0.13 -10.78 11.23
C ALA A 52 0.33 -9.33 11.05
N VAL A 53 -0.60 -8.41 11.20
CA VAL A 53 -0.39 -6.96 11.25
C VAL A 53 -0.83 -6.48 12.62
N ILE A 54 0.02 -5.73 13.28
CA ILE A 54 -0.23 -5.15 14.60
C ILE A 54 -0.06 -3.64 14.53
N ALA A 55 -0.88 -2.92 15.29
CA ALA A 55 -0.76 -1.49 15.49
C ALA A 55 -0.50 -1.18 16.95
N LEU A 56 0.50 -0.36 17.23
CA LEU A 56 0.94 0.01 18.57
C LEU A 56 1.13 1.53 18.68
N GLN A 57 0.80 2.10 19.83
CA GLN A 57 1.27 3.43 20.24
C GLN A 57 2.24 3.24 21.41
N GLY A 58 3.55 3.32 21.14
CA GLY A 58 4.57 2.88 22.10
C GLY A 58 4.36 1.42 22.51
N ARG A 59 4.09 1.18 23.80
CA ARG A 59 3.75 -0.17 24.33
C ARG A 59 2.25 -0.47 24.39
N ARG A 60 1.39 0.46 23.95
CA ARG A 60 -0.07 0.29 23.98
C ARG A 60 -0.55 -0.39 22.72
N PHE A 61 -1.31 -1.46 22.87
CA PHE A 61 -1.99 -2.12 21.77
C PHE A 61 -3.11 -1.24 21.19
N ALA A 62 -3.09 -1.03 19.87
CA ALA A 62 -4.06 -0.18 19.18
C ALA A 62 -4.92 -0.94 18.17
N GLY A 63 -4.43 -2.04 17.58
CA GLY A 63 -5.21 -2.85 16.66
C GLY A 63 -4.46 -4.05 16.08
N PHE A 64 -5.20 -4.93 15.42
CA PHE A 64 -4.68 -6.19 14.91
C PHE A 64 -5.47 -6.66 13.69
N SER A 65 -4.82 -7.46 12.84
CA SER A 65 -5.41 -8.20 11.73
C SER A 65 -4.42 -9.29 11.30
N TYR A 66 -4.86 -10.33 10.62
CA TYR A 66 -3.98 -11.37 10.10
C TYR A 66 -4.49 -11.95 8.79
N ILE A 67 -3.62 -12.73 8.15
CA ILE A 67 -3.92 -13.46 6.92
C ILE A 67 -3.79 -14.96 7.13
N GLU A 68 -4.60 -15.71 6.40
CA GLU A 68 -4.51 -17.16 6.34
C GLU A 68 -4.69 -17.67 4.92
N THR A 69 -4.14 -18.85 4.63
CA THR A 69 -4.15 -19.45 3.29
C THR A 69 -4.97 -20.73 3.30
N TRP A 70 -5.75 -20.95 2.25
CA TRP A 70 -6.66 -22.09 2.11
C TRP A 70 -6.56 -22.72 0.72
N GLY A 71 -7.08 -23.93 0.56
CA GLY A 71 -7.17 -24.62 -0.74
C GLY A 71 -5.85 -24.59 -1.50
N ASN A 72 -4.78 -25.14 -0.92
CA ASN A 72 -3.43 -25.16 -1.50
C ASN A 72 -2.84 -23.78 -1.88
N LYS A 73 -3.19 -22.72 -1.13
CA LYS A 73 -2.75 -21.32 -1.34
C LYS A 73 -3.37 -20.65 -2.57
N HIS A 74 -4.45 -21.21 -3.13
CA HIS A 74 -5.26 -20.51 -4.14
C HIS A 74 -6.11 -19.40 -3.53
N TYR A 75 -6.38 -19.49 -2.23
CA TYR A 75 -7.13 -18.47 -1.50
C TYR A 75 -6.35 -17.93 -0.30
N VAL A 76 -6.50 -16.64 -0.07
CA VAL A 76 -6.04 -15.96 1.15
C VAL A 76 -7.21 -15.26 1.82
N THR A 77 -7.36 -15.40 3.11
CA THR A 77 -8.30 -14.60 3.90
C THR A 77 -7.59 -13.46 4.58
N THR A 78 -8.27 -12.32 4.69
CA THR A 78 -7.91 -11.28 5.67
C THR A 78 -8.93 -11.36 6.81
N SER A 79 -8.45 -11.50 8.04
CA SER A 79 -9.29 -11.85 9.19
C SER A 79 -8.84 -11.15 10.46
N GLY A 80 -9.73 -11.10 11.45
CA GLY A 80 -9.42 -10.57 12.78
C GLY A 80 -9.14 -9.07 12.84
N LEU A 81 -9.66 -8.28 11.89
CA LEU A 81 -9.53 -6.83 11.93
C LEU A 81 -10.23 -6.27 13.17
N ILE A 82 -9.45 -5.80 14.13
CA ILE A 82 -9.91 -5.14 15.34
C ILE A 82 -9.11 -3.87 15.62
N VAL A 83 -9.78 -2.88 16.18
CA VAL A 83 -9.18 -1.64 16.68
C VAL A 83 -9.64 -1.43 18.11
N HIS A 84 -8.68 -1.25 19.00
CA HIS A 84 -8.93 -0.98 20.41
C HIS A 84 -9.78 0.30 20.55
N PRO A 85 -10.79 0.34 21.44
CA PRO A 85 -11.75 1.44 21.55
C PRO A 85 -11.12 2.84 21.58
N ASP A 86 -10.05 3.02 22.36
CA ASP A 86 -9.30 4.28 22.51
C ASP A 86 -8.70 4.83 21.21
N PHE A 87 -8.57 4.00 20.17
CA PHE A 87 -7.92 4.34 18.90
C PHE A 87 -8.90 4.35 17.70
N ARG A 88 -10.21 4.23 17.97
CA ARG A 88 -11.24 4.31 16.93
C ARG A 88 -11.42 5.76 16.44
N GLY A 89 -11.93 5.92 15.22
CA GLY A 89 -12.14 7.24 14.61
C GLY A 89 -10.89 7.89 14.00
N LEU A 90 -9.69 7.33 14.22
CA LEU A 90 -8.41 7.88 13.74
C LEU A 90 -7.96 7.32 12.37
N GLY A 91 -8.85 6.66 11.63
CA GLY A 91 -8.51 5.98 10.36
C GLY A 91 -7.62 4.74 10.50
N LEU A 92 -7.34 4.28 11.72
CA LEU A 92 -6.43 3.16 11.99
C LEU A 92 -6.88 1.83 11.35
N ALA A 93 -8.19 1.53 11.38
CA ALA A 93 -8.73 0.32 10.77
C ALA A 93 -8.38 0.21 9.28
N LYS A 94 -8.43 1.33 8.56
CA LYS A 94 -8.05 1.40 7.14
C LYS A 94 -6.57 1.12 6.96
N LYS A 95 -5.69 1.75 7.76
CA LYS A 95 -4.23 1.52 7.70
C LYS A 95 -3.88 0.04 7.94
N ILE A 96 -4.48 -0.58 8.95
CA ILE A 96 -4.28 -2.02 9.25
C ILE A 96 -4.76 -2.88 8.09
N LYS A 97 -5.96 -2.59 7.54
CA LYS A 97 -6.55 -3.34 6.43
C LYS A 97 -5.73 -3.23 5.15
N ASP A 98 -5.28 -2.02 4.81
CA ASP A 98 -4.45 -1.75 3.63
C ASP A 98 -3.11 -2.52 3.72
N LEU A 99 -2.46 -2.52 4.89
CA LEU A 99 -1.22 -3.28 5.10
C LEU A 99 -1.48 -4.80 5.07
N THR A 100 -2.55 -5.27 5.69
CA THR A 100 -2.93 -6.71 5.69
C THR A 100 -3.18 -7.19 4.26
N PHE A 101 -3.94 -6.44 3.46
CA PHE A 101 -4.21 -6.75 2.05
C PHE A 101 -2.92 -6.71 1.22
N THR A 102 -2.09 -5.68 1.43
CA THR A 102 -0.79 -5.54 0.76
C THR A 102 0.11 -6.74 1.06
N LEU A 103 0.13 -7.21 2.30
CA LEU A 103 0.89 -8.38 2.73
C LEU A 103 0.38 -9.66 2.05
N ALA A 104 -0.93 -9.86 1.98
CA ALA A 104 -1.55 -10.97 1.24
C ALA A 104 -1.15 -10.95 -0.26
N ARG A 105 -1.31 -9.81 -0.94
CA ARG A 105 -0.93 -9.65 -2.35
C ARG A 105 0.57 -9.85 -2.59
N LYS A 106 1.44 -9.45 -1.66
CA LYS A 106 2.89 -9.65 -1.79
C LYS A 106 3.28 -11.12 -1.66
N ARG A 107 2.70 -11.83 -0.69
CA ARG A 107 3.04 -13.24 -0.41
C ARG A 107 2.36 -14.22 -1.36
N TRP A 108 1.15 -13.89 -1.82
CA TRP A 108 0.36 -14.72 -2.73
C TRP A 108 -0.26 -13.87 -3.85
N PRO A 109 0.55 -13.41 -4.82
CA PRO A 109 0.12 -12.47 -5.87
C PRO A 109 -0.88 -13.07 -6.87
N LYS A 110 -1.05 -14.39 -6.92
CA LYS A 110 -2.05 -15.03 -7.79
C LYS A 110 -3.27 -15.55 -7.03
N ALA A 111 -3.23 -15.54 -5.70
CA ALA A 111 -4.35 -16.04 -4.92
C ALA A 111 -5.51 -15.04 -4.93
N LYS A 112 -6.73 -15.57 -4.98
CA LYS A 112 -7.91 -14.78 -4.70
C LYS A 112 -7.93 -14.44 -3.22
N ILE A 113 -8.33 -13.22 -2.88
CA ILE A 113 -8.38 -12.78 -1.49
C ILE A 113 -9.84 -12.60 -1.11
N PHE A 114 -10.28 -13.25 -0.03
CA PHE A 114 -11.65 -13.10 0.40
C PHE A 114 -11.79 -12.64 1.85
N SER A 115 -12.95 -12.04 2.13
CA SER A 115 -13.30 -11.45 3.42
C SER A 115 -14.76 -11.76 3.71
N LEU A 116 -15.01 -12.32 4.90
CA LEU A 116 -16.34 -12.38 5.49
C LEU A 116 -16.49 -11.20 6.46
N THR A 117 -17.56 -10.42 6.35
CA THR A 117 -17.83 -9.32 7.28
C THR A 117 -19.31 -9.08 7.45
N SER A 118 -19.76 -8.73 8.66
CA SER A 118 -21.10 -8.19 8.92
C SER A 118 -21.10 -6.66 9.09
N GLY A 119 -19.91 -6.02 9.12
CA GLY A 119 -19.77 -4.59 9.41
C GLY A 119 -19.63 -3.73 8.15
N ALA A 120 -20.49 -2.71 8.03
CA ALA A 120 -20.50 -1.78 6.89
C ALA A 120 -19.17 -1.03 6.69
N ALA A 121 -18.45 -0.70 7.77
CA ALA A 121 -17.15 -0.04 7.69
C ALA A 121 -16.11 -0.93 6.96
N VAL A 122 -16.09 -2.23 7.27
CA VAL A 122 -15.19 -3.19 6.63
C VAL A 122 -15.63 -3.46 5.19
N MET A 123 -16.94 -3.50 4.91
CA MET A 123 -17.44 -3.60 3.54
C MET A 123 -16.97 -2.43 2.68
N LYS A 124 -17.08 -1.19 3.17
CA LYS A 124 -16.60 0.01 2.46
C LYS A 124 -15.09 -0.06 2.19
N MET A 125 -14.30 -0.48 3.18
CA MET A 125 -12.85 -0.67 3.01
C MET A 125 -12.53 -1.77 1.99
N ASN A 126 -13.26 -2.90 2.04
CA ASN A 126 -13.10 -3.99 1.07
C ASN A 126 -13.44 -3.51 -0.35
N THR A 127 -14.54 -2.79 -0.55
CA THR A 127 -14.90 -2.23 -1.88
C THR A 127 -13.84 -1.29 -2.41
N GLN A 128 -13.25 -0.43 -1.56
CA GLN A 128 -12.16 0.46 -1.97
C GLN A 128 -10.88 -0.30 -2.37
N LEU A 129 -10.70 -1.52 -1.87
CA LEU A 129 -9.59 -2.41 -2.22
C LEU A 129 -9.91 -3.33 -3.41
N GLY A 130 -11.04 -3.12 -4.10
CA GLY A 130 -11.44 -3.90 -5.28
C GLY A 130 -12.16 -5.22 -4.97
N TYR A 131 -12.57 -5.46 -3.72
CA TYR A 131 -13.38 -6.63 -3.42
C TYR A 131 -14.81 -6.44 -3.92
N ARG A 132 -15.38 -7.48 -4.50
CA ARG A 132 -16.76 -7.53 -4.99
C ARG A 132 -17.59 -8.50 -4.15
N PRO A 133 -18.87 -8.20 -3.87
CA PRO A 133 -19.76 -9.16 -3.22
C PRO A 133 -19.90 -10.42 -4.06
N VAL A 134 -19.83 -11.58 -3.40
CA VAL A 134 -19.97 -12.90 -4.01
C VAL A 134 -20.84 -13.78 -3.13
N THR A 135 -21.28 -14.91 -3.67
CA THR A 135 -21.92 -15.97 -2.88
C THR A 135 -20.88 -16.79 -2.12
N PHE A 136 -21.31 -17.50 -1.06
CA PHE A 136 -20.39 -18.34 -0.27
C PHE A 136 -19.83 -19.51 -1.09
N LYS A 137 -20.54 -19.95 -2.13
CA LYS A 137 -20.10 -21.00 -3.06
C LYS A 137 -18.87 -20.60 -3.88
N GLU A 138 -18.67 -19.30 -4.09
CA GLU A 138 -17.54 -18.75 -4.86
C GLU A 138 -16.30 -18.50 -3.99
N LEU A 139 -16.38 -18.79 -2.69
CA LEU A 139 -15.24 -18.73 -1.78
C LEU A 139 -14.45 -20.04 -1.84
N THR A 140 -14.25 -20.68 -0.69
CA THR A 140 -13.54 -21.94 -0.55
C THR A 140 -14.50 -23.05 -0.09
N ASP A 141 -14.31 -24.25 -0.59
CA ASP A 141 -14.93 -25.48 -0.12
C ASP A 141 -14.15 -26.15 1.03
N ASP A 142 -13.03 -25.55 1.46
CA ASP A 142 -12.15 -26.06 2.51
C ASP A 142 -12.86 -26.05 3.89
N ASP A 143 -13.18 -27.25 4.39
CA ASP A 143 -13.80 -27.43 5.70
C ASP A 143 -12.97 -26.84 6.86
N ALA A 144 -11.64 -26.76 6.72
CA ALA A 144 -10.79 -26.17 7.74
C ALA A 144 -11.06 -24.67 7.91
N PHE A 145 -11.35 -23.97 6.82
CA PHE A 145 -11.77 -22.58 6.87
C PHE A 145 -13.11 -22.45 7.61
N TRP A 146 -14.11 -23.26 7.23
CA TRP A 146 -15.45 -23.19 7.79
C TRP A 146 -15.51 -23.56 9.28
N ARG A 147 -14.64 -24.47 9.73
CA ARG A 147 -14.45 -24.73 11.18
C ARG A 147 -14.04 -23.47 11.96
N GLY A 148 -13.37 -22.52 11.30
CA GLY A 148 -13.03 -21.22 11.87
C GLY A 148 -14.24 -20.34 12.22
N CYS A 149 -15.43 -20.67 11.71
CA CYS A 149 -16.70 -19.99 12.01
C CYS A 149 -17.47 -20.63 13.18
N GLU A 150 -17.08 -21.81 13.66
CA GLU A 150 -17.80 -22.54 14.73
C GLU A 150 -17.87 -21.76 16.04
N GLY A 151 -16.88 -20.90 16.30
CA GLY A 151 -16.85 -20.03 17.47
C GLY A 151 -17.67 -18.72 17.34
N CYS A 152 -18.44 -18.54 16.26
CA CYS A 152 -19.24 -17.34 16.00
C CYS A 152 -20.67 -17.51 16.53
N ILE A 153 -21.27 -16.42 17.04
CA ILE A 153 -22.67 -16.41 17.51
C ILE A 153 -23.69 -16.78 16.41
N ASN A 154 -23.33 -16.59 15.14
CA ASN A 154 -24.21 -16.85 13.99
C ASN A 154 -23.92 -18.21 13.31
N VAL A 155 -23.20 -19.12 13.97
CA VAL A 155 -22.86 -20.43 13.40
C VAL A 155 -24.10 -21.26 13.05
N ASP A 156 -25.18 -21.11 13.82
CA ASP A 156 -26.48 -21.76 13.57
C ASP A 156 -27.01 -21.42 12.17
N VAL A 157 -26.87 -20.15 11.75
CA VAL A 157 -27.28 -19.69 10.42
C VAL A 157 -26.44 -20.37 9.36
N LEU A 158 -25.14 -20.51 9.58
CA LEU A 158 -24.24 -21.17 8.62
C LEU A 158 -24.60 -22.66 8.45
N HIS A 159 -24.92 -23.35 9.54
CA HIS A 159 -25.31 -24.77 9.51
C HIS A 159 -26.67 -24.97 8.85
N ARG A 160 -27.72 -24.25 9.27
CA ARG A 160 -29.08 -24.44 8.73
C ARG A 160 -29.21 -24.06 7.25
N THR A 161 -28.36 -23.15 6.76
CA THR A 161 -28.35 -22.78 5.34
C THR A 161 -27.48 -23.70 4.48
N ASN A 162 -26.79 -24.67 5.11
CA ASN A 162 -25.79 -25.50 4.49
C ASN A 162 -24.73 -24.67 3.75
N ARG A 163 -24.18 -23.65 4.44
CA ARG A 163 -23.16 -22.71 3.94
C ARG A 163 -23.56 -21.89 2.71
N ARG A 164 -24.84 -21.84 2.33
CA ARG A 164 -25.29 -21.01 1.21
C ARG A 164 -25.16 -19.52 1.50
N TYR A 165 -25.39 -19.12 2.75
CA TYR A 165 -25.23 -17.74 3.23
C TYR A 165 -25.17 -17.69 4.75
N CYS A 166 -24.73 -16.55 5.28
CA CYS A 166 -24.77 -16.21 6.70
C CYS A 166 -25.11 -14.71 6.84
N ILE A 167 -25.12 -14.19 8.08
CA ILE A 167 -25.21 -12.75 8.35
C ILE A 167 -24.00 -11.99 7.77
N CYS A 168 -22.86 -12.67 7.61
CA CYS A 168 -21.69 -12.09 6.95
C CYS A 168 -21.93 -11.96 5.45
N THR A 169 -21.58 -10.82 4.88
CA THR A 169 -21.39 -10.64 3.44
C THR A 169 -20.05 -11.24 3.04
N ALA A 170 -20.08 -12.12 2.04
CA ALA A 170 -18.89 -12.62 1.38
C ALA A 170 -18.43 -11.63 0.32
N MET A 171 -17.15 -11.28 0.36
CA MET A 171 -16.52 -10.41 -0.62
C MET A 171 -15.22 -11.03 -1.11
N LEU A 172 -14.98 -10.98 -2.42
CA LEU A 172 -13.84 -11.59 -3.10
C LEU A 172 -13.11 -10.53 -3.93
N PHE A 173 -11.80 -10.52 -3.79
CA PHE A 173 -10.88 -9.86 -4.70
C PHE A 173 -10.26 -10.94 -5.58
N ASP A 174 -10.48 -10.85 -6.89
CA ASP A 174 -9.86 -11.71 -7.87
C ASP A 174 -8.79 -10.91 -8.64
N PRO A 175 -7.49 -11.23 -8.46
CA PRO A 175 -6.44 -10.51 -9.15
C PRO A 175 -6.54 -10.60 -10.68
N GLU A 176 -7.03 -11.72 -11.22
CA GLU A 176 -7.16 -11.86 -12.68
C GLU A 176 -8.30 -11.01 -13.23
N GLU A 177 -9.41 -10.88 -12.50
CA GLU A 177 -10.51 -10.00 -12.90
C GLU A 177 -10.12 -8.53 -12.82
N GLU A 178 -9.36 -8.15 -11.80
CA GLU A 178 -8.85 -6.78 -11.68
C GLU A 178 -7.81 -6.45 -12.76
N GLU A 179 -6.94 -7.39 -13.12
CA GLU A 179 -6.04 -7.24 -14.28
C GLU A 179 -6.82 -7.14 -15.61
N LYS A 180 -7.95 -7.85 -15.77
CA LYS A 180 -8.81 -7.76 -16.97
C LYS A 180 -9.64 -6.48 -17.01
N ALA A 181 -10.13 -6.00 -15.87
CA ALA A 181 -10.91 -4.76 -15.75
C ALA A 181 -10.02 -3.51 -15.91
N HIS A 182 -8.74 -3.63 -15.53
CA HIS A 182 -7.72 -2.61 -15.70
C HIS A 182 -6.51 -3.17 -16.46
N PRO A 183 -6.69 -3.54 -17.75
CA PRO A 183 -5.63 -4.15 -18.53
C PRO A 183 -4.45 -3.20 -18.62
N GLN A 184 -3.26 -3.70 -18.26
CA GLN A 184 -2.05 -3.01 -18.65
C GLN A 184 -2.04 -2.89 -20.18
N PRO A 185 -1.74 -1.71 -20.75
CA PRO A 185 -1.69 -1.58 -22.21
C PRO A 185 -0.70 -2.60 -22.77
N LEU A 186 -1.19 -3.44 -23.69
CA LEU A 186 -0.36 -4.39 -24.43
C LEU A 186 0.82 -3.63 -25.10
N PRO A 187 2.04 -4.19 -25.10
CA PRO A 187 3.08 -3.72 -26.00
C PRO A 187 2.55 -3.83 -27.43
N ARG A 188 2.59 -2.74 -28.20
CA ARG A 188 2.25 -2.79 -29.62
C ARG A 188 3.30 -3.68 -30.32
N GLU A 189 2.90 -4.87 -30.72
CA GLU A 189 3.71 -5.71 -31.61
C GLU A 189 3.40 -5.37 -33.07
N GLY A 190 4.46 -5.18 -33.86
CA GLY A 190 4.41 -5.34 -35.30
C GLY A 190 4.42 -4.06 -36.14
N SER A 191 5.60 -3.48 -36.35
CA SER A 191 6.06 -3.19 -37.71
C SER A 191 7.59 -3.28 -37.74
N ALA A 192 8.05 -4.06 -38.70
CA ALA A 192 9.35 -4.70 -38.72
C ALA A 192 10.50 -3.78 -39.15
N THR A 193 11.70 -4.32 -38.92
CA THR A 193 13.00 -4.00 -39.50
C THR A 193 13.83 -2.87 -38.87
N HIS A 194 15.10 -3.25 -38.69
CA HIS A 194 16.29 -2.43 -38.45
C HIS A 194 16.47 -1.73 -37.09
N THR A 195 17.51 -2.24 -36.40
CA THR A 195 18.60 -1.47 -35.79
C THR A 195 18.26 -0.04 -35.39
N THR A 196 18.27 0.27 -34.09
CA THR A 196 19.27 1.15 -33.44
C THR A 196 18.95 1.26 -31.94
N LYS A 197 20.00 1.22 -31.11
CA LYS A 197 20.04 1.46 -29.66
C LYS A 197 19.07 2.56 -29.19
N ILE A 198 18.14 2.26 -28.29
CA ILE A 198 17.50 3.26 -27.42
C ILE A 198 17.50 2.74 -25.98
N ALA A 199 18.15 3.49 -25.10
CA ALA A 199 18.43 3.17 -23.70
C ALA A 199 17.17 2.82 -22.89
N GLN A 200 17.13 1.58 -22.39
CA GLN A 200 16.14 1.12 -21.42
C GLN A 200 16.45 1.75 -20.05
N TYR A 201 15.86 2.90 -19.74
CA TYR A 201 15.78 3.37 -18.36
C TYR A 201 14.66 2.61 -17.64
N LYS A 202 14.87 1.31 -17.39
CA LYS A 202 14.11 0.55 -16.39
C LYS A 202 14.61 0.99 -15.02
N THR A 203 14.11 2.12 -14.55
CA THR A 203 14.51 2.68 -13.25
C THR A 203 13.76 2.05 -12.10
N ALA A 204 12.64 1.37 -12.33
CA ALA A 204 11.78 0.82 -11.29
C ALA A 204 12.06 -0.66 -11.00
N ASP A 205 11.91 -1.04 -9.73
CA ASP A 205 11.90 -2.46 -9.34
C ASP A 205 10.61 -3.14 -9.81
N SER A 206 10.75 -4.30 -10.44
CA SER A 206 9.63 -4.99 -11.11
C SER A 206 8.57 -5.50 -10.12
N GLY A 207 8.93 -5.71 -8.85
CA GLY A 207 8.03 -6.18 -7.80
C GLY A 207 7.15 -5.08 -7.19
N THR A 208 7.62 -3.83 -7.14
CA THR A 208 6.88 -2.70 -6.55
C THR A 208 6.21 -1.78 -7.57
N TYR A 209 6.58 -1.89 -8.85
CA TYR A 209 6.14 -0.99 -9.92
C TYR A 209 4.62 -0.85 -10.04
N GLY A 210 3.85 -1.93 -9.91
CA GLY A 210 2.38 -1.89 -10.05
C GLY A 210 1.70 -1.00 -8.99
N LYS A 211 2.08 -1.16 -7.72
CA LYS A 211 1.54 -0.36 -6.62
C LYS A 211 2.00 1.10 -6.69
N LEU A 212 3.30 1.30 -6.96
CA LEU A 212 3.84 2.66 -7.10
C LEU A 212 3.24 3.38 -8.33
N LYS A 213 2.79 2.64 -9.35
CA LYS A 213 2.10 3.18 -10.52
C LYS A 213 0.70 3.66 -10.18
N GLU A 214 -0.03 2.97 -9.32
CA GLU A 214 -1.34 3.41 -8.80
C GLU A 214 -1.19 4.64 -7.91
N PHE A 215 -0.25 4.65 -6.96
CA PHE A 215 0.05 5.84 -6.15
C PHE A 215 0.48 7.03 -7.01
N ALA A 216 1.38 6.80 -7.98
CA ALA A 216 1.78 7.84 -8.92
C ALA A 216 0.62 8.30 -9.81
N TYR A 217 -0.37 7.45 -10.09
CA TYR A 217 -1.56 7.83 -10.84
C TYR A 217 -2.49 8.70 -10.00
N GLU A 218 -2.77 8.31 -8.76
CA GLU A 218 -3.59 9.09 -7.83
C GLU A 218 -2.95 10.44 -7.48
N ASN A 219 -1.64 10.49 -7.20
CA ASN A 219 -0.92 11.74 -6.97
C ASN A 219 -0.93 12.65 -8.20
N ARG A 220 -0.95 12.10 -9.43
CA ARG A 220 -1.11 12.91 -10.64
C ARG A 220 -2.51 13.51 -10.78
N ARG A 221 -3.55 12.86 -10.25
CA ARG A 221 -4.94 13.35 -10.27
C ARG A 221 -5.20 14.36 -9.15
N ASN A 222 -4.52 14.21 -8.02
CA ASN A 222 -4.72 15.03 -6.83
C ASN A 222 -3.39 15.71 -6.39
N PRO A 223 -2.78 16.56 -7.23
CA PRO A 223 -1.55 17.26 -6.84
C PRO A 223 -1.84 18.35 -5.80
N THR A 224 -0.83 18.65 -4.98
CA THR A 224 -0.77 19.89 -4.19
C THR A 224 -0.72 21.12 -5.11
N GLU A 225 -1.03 22.29 -4.57
CA GLU A 225 -0.98 23.54 -5.32
C GLU A 225 0.44 23.83 -5.84
N ALA A 226 1.47 23.62 -5.00
CA ALA A 226 2.86 23.79 -5.39
C ALA A 226 3.29 22.81 -6.51
N GLU A 227 2.88 21.53 -6.43
CA GLU A 227 3.13 20.55 -7.49
C GLU A 227 2.46 20.94 -8.80
N HIS A 228 1.22 21.44 -8.74
CA HIS A 228 0.48 21.89 -9.92
C HIS A 228 1.16 23.08 -10.59
N ILE A 229 1.55 24.09 -9.81
CA ILE A 229 2.28 25.28 -10.28
C ILE A 229 3.60 24.86 -10.94
N LEU A 230 4.45 24.12 -10.24
CA LEU A 230 5.78 23.78 -10.74
C LEU A 230 5.72 22.86 -11.96
N TRP A 231 4.78 21.90 -11.98
CA TRP A 231 4.56 21.05 -13.15
C TRP A 231 4.10 21.86 -14.38
N GLY A 232 3.28 22.90 -14.20
CA GLY A 232 2.85 23.79 -15.28
C GLY A 232 4.02 24.40 -16.04
N TYR A 233 5.05 24.86 -15.32
CA TYR A 233 6.26 25.42 -15.91
C TYR A 233 7.20 24.35 -16.51
N LEU A 234 7.42 23.25 -15.79
CA LEU A 234 8.42 22.24 -16.19
C LEU A 234 7.93 21.30 -17.30
N LYS A 235 6.61 21.11 -17.47
CA LYS A 235 6.03 20.25 -18.52
C LYS A 235 6.32 20.77 -19.94
N GLY A 236 6.49 22.08 -20.09
CA GLY A 236 6.71 22.76 -21.37
C GLY A 236 8.15 23.18 -21.65
N MET A 237 9.10 22.87 -20.76
CA MET A 237 10.47 23.36 -20.87
C MET A 237 11.17 22.83 -22.13
N GLN A 238 11.41 23.71 -23.11
CA GLN A 238 12.03 23.39 -24.40
C GLN A 238 13.51 23.76 -24.40
N GLN A 239 14.38 22.86 -23.93
CA GLN A 239 15.83 22.89 -24.14
C GLN A 239 16.47 21.48 -23.98
N GLY A 240 15.85 20.46 -24.58
CA GLY A 240 16.36 19.08 -24.56
C GLY A 240 16.17 18.32 -23.24
N VAL A 241 15.55 18.94 -22.23
CA VAL A 241 15.29 18.35 -20.90
C VAL A 241 13.82 17.99 -20.80
N ARG A 242 13.52 16.75 -20.41
CA ARG A 242 12.14 16.27 -20.26
C ARG A 242 11.88 15.83 -18.83
N PHE A 243 10.98 16.55 -18.16
CA PHE A 243 10.51 16.19 -16.82
C PHE A 243 9.35 15.20 -16.87
N ARG A 244 9.29 14.36 -15.84
CA ARG A 244 8.23 13.39 -15.58
C ARG A 244 7.67 13.65 -14.19
N ARG A 245 6.34 13.67 -14.07
CA ARG A 245 5.64 13.83 -12.79
C ARG A 245 5.34 12.48 -12.14
N GLN A 246 5.54 12.40 -10.83
CA GLN A 246 5.31 11.22 -9.99
C GLN A 246 6.02 10.00 -10.61
N HIS A 247 7.32 10.14 -10.85
CA HIS A 247 8.11 9.14 -11.57
C HIS A 247 8.67 8.09 -10.62
N ILE A 248 8.51 6.82 -10.99
CA ILE A 248 8.95 5.70 -10.15
C ILE A 248 10.44 5.42 -10.41
N ILE A 249 11.23 5.44 -9.35
CA ILE A 249 12.66 5.16 -9.35
C ILE A 249 12.93 4.17 -8.20
N GLY A 250 13.33 2.96 -8.56
CA GLY A 250 13.43 1.80 -7.68
C GLY A 250 12.10 1.49 -7.03
N GLN A 251 12.09 1.64 -5.70
CA GLN A 251 10.94 1.46 -4.83
C GLN A 251 10.31 2.79 -4.37
N PHE A 252 10.68 3.91 -5.00
CA PHE A 252 10.27 5.26 -4.61
C PHE A 252 9.54 5.99 -5.74
N ILE A 253 8.73 6.99 -5.40
CA ILE A 253 8.09 7.90 -6.35
C ILE A 253 8.68 9.28 -6.13
N ALA A 254 9.28 9.85 -7.17
CA ALA A 254 9.75 11.23 -7.18
C ALA A 254 8.66 12.15 -7.73
N ASP A 255 8.37 13.26 -7.06
CA ASP A 255 7.30 14.19 -7.47
C ASP A 255 7.53 14.73 -8.87
N LEU A 256 8.77 15.13 -9.16
CA LEU A 256 9.23 15.54 -10.47
C LEU A 256 10.63 14.97 -10.71
N SER A 257 10.90 14.49 -11.92
CA SER A 257 12.24 14.00 -12.27
C SER A 257 12.58 14.21 -13.74
N CYS A 258 13.86 14.44 -14.02
CA CYS A 258 14.45 14.33 -15.34
C CYS A 258 15.39 13.12 -15.38
N PRO A 259 14.96 11.96 -15.90
CA PRO A 259 15.79 10.76 -15.94
C PRO A 259 17.08 10.92 -16.73
N ARG A 260 17.09 11.78 -17.77
CA ARG A 260 18.27 12.03 -18.60
C ARG A 260 19.41 12.66 -17.79
N LEU A 261 19.10 13.73 -17.08
CA LEU A 261 20.06 14.44 -16.22
C LEU A 261 20.23 13.77 -14.84
N LYS A 262 19.49 12.68 -14.58
CA LYS A 262 19.31 12.10 -13.25
C LYS A 262 19.00 13.16 -12.19
N LEU A 263 18.11 14.10 -12.51
CA LEU A 263 17.66 15.14 -11.57
C LEU A 263 16.29 14.75 -10.98
N ILE A 264 16.13 14.89 -9.68
CA ILE A 264 14.87 14.72 -8.94
C ILE A 264 14.55 16.04 -8.23
N ILE A 265 13.28 16.43 -8.26
CA ILE A 265 12.73 17.56 -7.50
C ILE A 265 11.61 16.99 -6.63
N GLU A 266 11.77 17.07 -5.32
CA GLU A 266 10.76 16.70 -4.32
C GLU A 266 10.11 17.97 -3.77
N ILE A 267 8.80 17.93 -3.57
CA ILE A 267 8.00 19.05 -3.06
C ILE A 267 7.47 18.68 -1.68
N ASP A 268 8.11 19.19 -0.64
CA ASP A 268 7.78 18.85 0.73
C ASP A 268 6.47 19.54 1.17
N GLY A 269 5.46 18.73 1.48
CA GLY A 269 4.11 19.08 1.93
C GLY A 269 3.95 19.55 3.38
N GLY A 270 5.03 20.00 4.03
CA GLY A 270 5.01 20.26 5.46
C GLY A 270 4.76 19.00 6.29
N TYR A 271 5.80 18.20 6.51
CA TYR A 271 5.75 17.06 7.43
C TYR A 271 6.62 17.34 8.66
N HIS A 272 6.02 17.25 9.85
CA HIS A 272 6.71 17.31 11.12
C HIS A 272 7.90 16.34 11.13
N GLN A 273 9.09 16.88 11.32
CA GLN A 273 10.34 16.15 11.39
C GLN A 273 10.39 15.26 12.65
N LEU A 274 9.82 14.07 12.55
CA LEU A 274 10.05 13.00 13.52
C LEU A 274 11.38 12.29 13.18
N PRO A 275 12.29 12.05 14.16
CA PRO A 275 13.59 11.42 13.92
C PRO A 275 13.51 10.03 13.24
N SER A 276 12.39 9.32 13.42
CA SER A 276 12.09 8.02 12.80
C SER A 276 11.91 8.11 11.29
N GLN A 277 11.33 9.20 10.77
CA GLN A 277 11.17 9.44 9.33
C GLN A 277 12.47 9.95 8.70
N GLN A 278 13.30 10.67 9.44
CA GLN A 278 14.62 11.11 8.96
C GLN A 278 15.57 9.94 8.65
N ALA A 279 15.48 8.82 9.39
CA ALA A 279 16.28 7.63 9.11
C ALA A 279 15.85 6.94 7.79
N SER A 280 14.53 6.86 7.55
CA SER A 280 13.98 6.32 6.29
C SER A 280 14.23 7.25 5.09
N ASP A 281 14.19 8.56 5.29
CA ASP A 281 14.42 9.54 4.23
C ASP A 281 15.92 9.71 3.91
N ARG A 282 16.81 9.57 4.90
CA ARG A 282 18.26 9.45 4.67
C ARG A 282 18.62 8.18 3.89
N GLN A 283 18.01 7.04 4.21
CA GLN A 283 18.21 5.80 3.45
C GLN A 283 17.69 5.92 2.00
N ARG A 284 16.52 6.56 1.82
CA ARG A 284 15.98 6.89 0.48
C ARG A 284 16.93 7.77 -0.31
N THR A 285 17.36 8.88 0.29
CA THR A 285 18.26 9.86 -0.33
C THR A 285 19.58 9.21 -0.72
N ALA A 286 20.22 8.52 0.23
CA ALA A 286 21.50 7.82 -0.02
C ALA A 286 21.38 6.76 -1.13
N TRP A 287 20.27 6.03 -1.21
CA TRP A 287 20.06 5.05 -2.27
C TRP A 287 19.91 5.72 -3.65
N LEU A 288 19.11 6.78 -3.75
CA LEU A 288 18.90 7.53 -4.99
C LEU A 288 20.19 8.22 -5.47
N GLU A 289 20.94 8.83 -4.55
CA GLU A 289 22.25 9.43 -4.83
C GLU A 289 23.27 8.37 -5.28
N ALA A 290 23.26 7.18 -4.67
CA ALA A 290 24.09 6.06 -5.12
C ALA A 290 23.73 5.57 -6.53
N GLN A 291 22.47 5.75 -6.97
CA GLN A 291 22.07 5.51 -8.37
C GLN A 291 22.48 6.67 -9.31
N GLY A 292 23.13 7.70 -8.78
CA GLY A 292 23.63 8.86 -9.49
C GLY A 292 22.60 9.99 -9.67
N TYR A 293 21.53 9.99 -8.88
CA TYR A 293 20.56 11.08 -8.92
C TYR A 293 21.02 12.27 -8.08
N THR A 294 20.79 13.48 -8.60
CA THR A 294 20.84 14.73 -7.85
C THR A 294 19.43 15.06 -7.39
N ILE A 295 19.24 15.36 -6.10
CA ILE A 295 17.93 15.64 -5.51
C ILE A 295 17.88 17.09 -5.05
N MET A 296 16.88 17.83 -5.52
CA MET A 296 16.50 19.15 -5.02
C MET A 296 15.20 19.04 -4.24
N ARG A 297 15.09 19.74 -3.10
CA ARG A 297 13.90 19.74 -2.26
C ARG A 297 13.43 21.18 -2.06
N PHE A 298 12.13 21.41 -2.19
CA PHE A 298 11.49 22.69 -1.95
C PHE A 298 10.24 22.47 -1.10
N THR A 299 9.94 23.37 -0.17
CA THR A 299 8.65 23.30 0.52
C THR A 299 7.52 23.87 -0.34
N ASN A 300 6.27 23.57 0.01
CA ASN A 300 5.10 24.15 -0.65
C ASN A 300 5.12 25.68 -0.53
N GLU A 301 5.47 26.21 0.65
CA GLU A 301 5.54 27.64 0.91
C GLU A 301 6.60 28.32 0.06
N GLU A 302 7.77 27.71 -0.12
CA GLU A 302 8.83 28.27 -0.97
C GLU A 302 8.40 28.41 -2.43
N ILE A 303 7.71 27.41 -2.96
CA ILE A 303 7.23 27.40 -4.35
C ILE A 303 6.11 28.42 -4.54
N ILE A 304 5.17 28.49 -3.59
CA ILE A 304 4.02 29.39 -3.65
C ILE A 304 4.47 30.85 -3.44
N ALA A 305 5.41 31.10 -2.52
CA ALA A 305 5.89 32.43 -2.20
C ALA A 305 6.73 33.05 -3.33
N ASP A 306 7.63 32.28 -3.96
CA ASP A 306 8.45 32.76 -5.07
C ASP A 306 8.79 31.67 -6.08
N THR A 307 7.82 31.36 -6.94
CA THR A 307 7.99 30.37 -8.01
C THR A 307 9.12 30.75 -8.98
N LYS A 308 9.37 32.05 -9.22
CA LYS A 308 10.41 32.50 -10.16
C LYS A 308 11.81 32.18 -9.62
N ARG A 309 12.06 32.41 -8.33
CA ARG A 309 13.31 32.01 -7.67
C ARG A 309 13.54 30.51 -7.79
N VAL A 310 12.54 29.69 -7.46
CA VAL A 310 12.63 28.23 -7.53
C VAL A 310 12.95 27.75 -8.95
N LEU A 311 12.28 28.30 -9.97
CA LEU A 311 12.55 27.96 -11.36
C LEU A 311 13.97 28.34 -11.79
N ASN A 312 14.48 29.49 -11.34
CA ASN A 312 15.85 29.90 -11.62
C ASN A 312 16.89 28.96 -10.98
N GLU A 313 16.64 28.48 -9.76
CA GLU A 313 17.49 27.49 -9.09
C GLU A 313 17.50 26.16 -9.85
N ILE A 314 16.32 25.66 -10.24
CA ILE A 314 16.20 24.44 -11.05
C ILE A 314 16.93 24.60 -12.39
N GLN A 315 16.78 25.74 -13.05
CA GLN A 315 17.45 26.00 -14.34
C GLN A 315 18.98 26.03 -14.20
N LYS A 316 19.52 26.67 -13.16
CA LYS A 316 20.96 26.66 -12.89
C LYS A 316 21.48 25.24 -12.70
N GLU A 317 20.73 24.42 -11.96
CA GLU A 317 21.11 23.03 -11.71
C GLU A 317 21.05 22.17 -12.98
N ILE A 318 20.04 22.39 -13.82
CA ILE A 318 19.95 21.78 -15.15
C ILE A 318 21.19 22.09 -15.99
N GLU A 319 21.61 23.36 -16.07
CA GLU A 319 22.78 23.75 -16.87
C GLU A 319 24.07 23.15 -16.30
N ARG A 320 24.23 23.12 -14.97
CA ARG A 320 25.34 22.43 -14.30
C ARG A 320 25.41 20.95 -14.69
N LEU A 321 24.28 20.24 -14.62
CA LEU A 321 24.21 18.81 -14.91
C LEU A 321 24.40 18.51 -16.41
N LYS A 322 23.93 19.38 -17.30
CA LYS A 322 24.21 19.27 -18.74
C LYS A 322 25.71 19.31 -19.00
N ILE A 323 26.44 20.26 -18.43
CA ILE A 323 27.90 20.39 -18.60
C ILE A 323 28.60 19.08 -18.18
N ILE A 324 28.18 18.49 -17.05
CA ILE A 324 28.73 17.22 -16.54
C ILE A 324 28.36 16.04 -17.45
N GLU A 325 27.17 16.03 -18.05
CA GLU A 325 26.73 15.00 -19.00
C GLU A 325 27.56 15.06 -20.30
N TYR A 326 27.77 16.26 -20.86
CA TYR A 326 28.53 16.45 -22.11
C TYR A 326 30.05 16.25 -21.96
N GLY A 327 30.61 16.43 -20.76
CA GLY A 327 32.03 16.16 -20.47
C GLY A 327 32.39 14.67 -20.28
N ARG A 328 31.41 13.75 -20.36
CA ARG A 328 31.58 12.29 -20.20
C ARG A 328 31.52 11.50 -21.52
N THR A 329 31.33 12.19 -22.65
CA THR A 329 31.41 11.65 -24.02
C THR A 329 32.76 11.95 -24.63
#